data_AF-A0A6L5QA83-F1
#
_entry.id   AF-A0A6L5QA83-F1
#
_cell.length_a   1.000
_cell.length_b   1.000
_cell.length_c   1.000
_cell.angle_alpha   90.00
_cell.angle_beta   90.00
_cell.angle_gamma   90.00
#
_symmetry.space_group_name_H-M   'P 1'
#
loop_
_entity.id
_entity.type
_entity.pdbx_description
1 polymer ?
#
loop_
_entity_poly.entity_id
_entity_poly.type
_entity_poly.pdbx_seq_one_letter_code
_entity_poly.pdbx_strand_id
1 'polypeptide(L)'
;MPPSYSKKDGKDRKGNQKFRPDPNKFLFNIDTFWYNVDILNYDEVMENGLLEELEHGRQLNMDYNEEKTVEVRLPSYENPLVFVVKGGQKPLYQFSLRNDDIAIYFSRRYRHDGQYPIKVQINQFLLWDKGLINAFAESLSVLMSFGFAVGKAKMNRIDFAVHSDQWKWMLDDLRTFEYPRNFKDDNKPDFYRLDPSSGEFETVYFGNRTRLQLRIYNK
;
A
#
# COMPACT_ATOMS: atom_id res chain seq x y z
N MET A 1 -16.14 -1.16 -18.60
CA MET A 1 -14.80 -0.63 -18.27
C MET A 1 -14.46 0.46 -19.27
N PRO A 2 -13.79 1.55 -18.85
CA PRO A 2 -13.35 2.59 -19.77
C PRO A 2 -12.45 2.01 -20.88
N PRO A 3 -12.59 2.46 -22.15
CA PRO A 3 -11.75 2.01 -23.27
C PRO A 3 -10.25 2.31 -23.06
N SER A 4 -9.93 3.26 -22.19
CA SER A 4 -8.56 3.63 -21.84
C SER A 4 -7.78 2.51 -21.15
N TYR A 5 -8.41 1.63 -20.38
CA TYR A 5 -7.75 0.61 -19.53
C TYR A 5 -8.05 -0.84 -19.94
N SER A 6 -8.81 -1.03 -21.02
CA SER A 6 -9.30 -2.35 -21.42
C SER A 6 -9.23 -2.56 -22.92
N LYS A 7 -9.01 -3.80 -23.33
CA LYS A 7 -9.08 -4.26 -24.72
C LYS A 7 -10.43 -4.92 -24.94
N LYS A 8 -10.99 -4.75 -26.14
CA LYS A 8 -12.22 -5.46 -26.55
C LYS A 8 -11.98 -6.97 -26.47
N ASP A 9 -12.92 -7.68 -25.86
CA ASP A 9 -12.86 -9.12 -25.58
C ASP A 9 -14.13 -9.84 -26.07
N GLY A 10 -14.48 -9.60 -27.33
CA GLY A 10 -15.68 -10.17 -27.94
C GLY A 10 -16.99 -9.58 -27.39
N LYS A 11 -18.08 -10.33 -27.50
CA LYS A 11 -19.42 -9.96 -27.01
C LYS A 11 -19.98 -11.05 -26.11
N ASP A 12 -20.82 -10.69 -25.14
CA ASP A 12 -21.56 -11.66 -24.35
C ASP A 12 -22.70 -12.31 -25.15
N ARG A 13 -23.41 -13.27 -24.56
CA ARG A 13 -24.55 -13.96 -25.20
C ARG A 13 -25.73 -13.02 -25.51
N LYS A 14 -25.76 -11.84 -24.92
CA LYS A 14 -26.78 -10.79 -25.14
C LYS A 14 -26.31 -9.73 -26.14
N GLY A 15 -25.11 -9.89 -26.73
CA GLY A 15 -24.55 -8.98 -27.71
C GLY A 15 -23.83 -7.76 -27.10
N ASN A 16 -23.70 -7.67 -25.78
CA ASN A 16 -22.98 -6.58 -25.13
C ASN A 16 -21.48 -6.74 -25.33
N GLN A 17 -20.79 -5.62 -25.59
CA GLN A 17 -19.34 -5.62 -25.75
C GLN A 17 -18.64 -6.02 -24.45
N LYS A 18 -17.88 -7.12 -24.50
CA LYS A 18 -17.00 -7.52 -23.42
C LYS A 18 -15.65 -6.82 -23.54
N PHE A 19 -15.03 -6.59 -22.38
CA PHE A 19 -13.74 -5.94 -22.25
C PHE A 19 -12.88 -6.76 -21.29
N ARG A 20 -11.61 -6.96 -21.65
CA ARG A 20 -10.59 -7.54 -20.78
C ARG A 20 -9.57 -6.46 -20.38
N PRO A 21 -8.95 -6.54 -19.20
CA PRO A 21 -7.87 -5.64 -18.82
C PRO A 21 -6.76 -5.61 -19.88
N ASP A 22 -6.25 -4.43 -20.21
CA ASP A 22 -5.04 -4.31 -21.04
C ASP A 22 -3.80 -4.47 -20.14
N PRO A 23 -3.05 -5.59 -20.22
CA PRO A 23 -1.94 -5.85 -19.31
C PRO A 23 -0.84 -4.77 -19.36
N ASN A 24 -0.71 -4.04 -20.47
CA ASN A 24 0.27 -2.98 -20.63
C ASN A 24 -0.15 -1.67 -19.97
N LYS A 25 -1.44 -1.48 -19.70
CA LYS A 25 -1.99 -0.27 -19.07
C LYS A 25 -2.46 -0.52 -17.64
N PHE A 26 -2.67 -1.77 -17.28
CA PHE A 26 -3.13 -2.20 -15.97
C PHE A 26 -2.06 -1.99 -14.87
N LEU A 27 -0.79 -1.82 -15.23
CA LEU A 27 0.29 -1.53 -14.28
C LEU A 27 0.23 -0.10 -13.69
N PHE A 28 -0.45 0.85 -14.36
CA PHE A 28 -0.65 2.22 -13.85
C PHE A 28 -1.72 2.31 -12.75
N ASN A 29 -2.21 1.17 -12.26
CA ASN A 29 -3.32 1.10 -11.31
C ASN A 29 -2.88 0.54 -9.96
N ILE A 30 -1.58 0.32 -9.69
CA ILE A 30 -1.16 -0.14 -8.36
C ILE A 30 -1.08 1.08 -7.44
N ASP A 31 -1.97 1.17 -6.47
CA ASP A 31 -2.07 2.28 -5.51
C ASP A 31 -1.15 2.08 -4.32
N THR A 32 -0.99 0.83 -3.89
CA THR A 32 -0.10 0.50 -2.79
C THR A 32 0.43 -0.91 -2.91
N PHE A 33 1.71 -1.09 -2.58
CA PHE A 33 2.36 -2.39 -2.52
C PHE A 33 2.98 -2.61 -1.14
N TRP A 34 2.73 -3.77 -0.54
CA TRP A 34 3.24 -4.13 0.77
C TRP A 34 4.01 -5.44 0.72
N TYR A 35 5.18 -5.44 1.35
CA TYR A 35 5.97 -6.64 1.57
C TYR A 35 6.60 -6.62 2.95
N ASN A 36 6.93 -7.80 3.47
CA ASN A 36 7.87 -7.90 4.58
C ASN A 36 9.19 -8.46 4.08
N VAL A 37 10.26 -8.21 4.84
CA VAL A 37 11.60 -8.63 4.47
C VAL A 37 12.42 -9.07 5.67
N ASP A 38 13.16 -10.16 5.49
CA ASP A 38 14.11 -10.69 6.46
C ASP A 38 15.36 -9.85 6.40
N ILE A 39 15.89 -9.50 7.56
CA ILE A 39 17.15 -8.78 7.68
C ILE A 39 18.11 -9.64 8.47
N LEU A 40 19.24 -9.97 7.86
CA LEU A 40 20.19 -10.94 8.41
C LEU A 40 21.02 -10.36 9.57
N ASN A 41 21.23 -9.05 9.58
CA ASN A 41 22.00 -8.31 10.57
C ASN A 41 21.12 -7.28 11.31
N TYR A 42 19.85 -7.62 11.59
CA TYR A 42 18.87 -6.65 12.09
C TYR A 42 19.30 -6.01 13.40
N ASP A 43 19.66 -6.82 14.39
CA ASP A 43 20.01 -6.34 15.72
C ASP A 43 21.32 -5.52 15.66
N GLU A 44 22.30 -5.92 14.85
CA GLU A 44 23.55 -5.17 14.65
C GLU A 44 23.29 -3.74 14.16
N VAL A 45 22.49 -3.58 13.09
CA VAL A 45 22.19 -2.25 12.54
C VAL A 45 21.34 -1.42 13.50
N MET A 46 20.38 -2.05 14.18
CA MET A 46 19.52 -1.37 15.14
C MET A 46 20.31 -0.89 16.36
N GLU A 47 21.20 -1.72 16.91
CA GLU A 47 22.04 -1.39 18.06
C GLU A 47 23.17 -0.41 17.71
N ASN A 48 23.56 -0.33 16.44
CA ASN A 48 24.53 0.64 15.95
C ASN A 48 23.92 2.04 15.70
N GLY A 49 23.07 2.50 16.61
CA GLY A 49 22.53 3.87 16.66
C GLY A 49 21.17 4.08 16.00
N LEU A 50 20.74 3.24 15.04
CA LEU A 50 19.45 3.45 14.38
C LEU A 50 18.26 3.34 15.35
N LEU A 51 18.32 2.43 16.33
CA LEU A 51 17.27 2.31 17.34
C LEU A 51 17.15 3.57 18.20
N GLU A 52 18.27 4.19 18.60
CA GLU A 52 18.29 5.42 19.39
C GLU A 52 17.66 6.58 18.59
N GLU A 53 18.01 6.69 17.31
CA GLU A 53 17.43 7.68 16.40
C GLU A 53 15.91 7.52 16.24
N LEU A 54 15.44 6.27 16.11
CA LEU A 54 14.02 5.95 16.02
C LEU A 54 13.27 6.19 17.34
N GLU A 55 13.86 5.87 18.48
CA GLU A 55 13.27 6.10 19.80
C GLU A 55 13.15 7.59 20.10
N HIS A 56 14.22 8.35 19.86
CA HIS A 56 14.23 9.80 20.03
C HIS A 56 13.21 10.48 19.11
N GLY A 57 13.19 10.14 17.82
CA GLY A 57 12.23 10.72 16.87
C GLY A 57 10.77 10.38 17.20
N ARG A 58 10.51 9.16 17.66
CA ARG A 58 9.18 8.76 18.15
C ARG A 58 8.77 9.59 19.37
N GLN A 59 9.69 9.83 20.30
CA GLN A 59 9.41 10.60 21.51
C GLN A 59 9.13 12.08 21.19
N LEU A 60 9.94 12.70 20.33
CA LEU A 60 9.69 14.06 19.84
C LEU A 60 8.30 14.21 19.23
N ASN A 61 7.91 13.25 18.39
CA ASN A 61 6.61 13.28 17.74
C ASN A 61 5.45 13.09 18.72
N MET A 62 5.59 12.22 19.73
CA MET A 62 4.52 11.92 20.68
C MET A 62 4.37 12.99 21.78
N ASP A 63 5.48 13.49 22.30
CA ASP A 63 5.48 14.35 23.48
C ASP A 63 5.41 15.83 23.10
N TYR A 64 5.97 16.21 21.95
CA TYR A 64 6.13 17.60 21.53
C TYR A 64 5.51 17.93 20.16
N ASN A 65 4.97 16.94 19.45
CA ASN A 65 4.46 17.08 18.08
C ASN A 65 5.51 17.65 17.10
N GLU A 66 6.79 17.35 17.35
CA GLU A 66 7.92 17.71 16.50
C GLU A 66 8.30 16.55 15.58
N GLU A 67 8.84 16.85 14.40
CA GLU A 67 9.25 15.85 13.42
C GLU A 67 10.78 15.73 13.37
N LYS A 68 11.29 14.52 13.63
CA LYS A 68 12.68 14.18 13.38
C LYS A 68 12.80 13.57 11.99
N THR A 69 13.75 14.05 11.20
CA THR A 69 14.01 13.55 9.85
C THR A 69 15.32 12.78 9.77
N VAL A 70 15.37 11.80 8.87
CA VAL A 70 16.54 11.03 8.49
C VAL A 70 16.73 11.15 6.99
N GLU A 71 17.92 11.54 6.57
CA GLU A 71 18.28 11.66 5.17
C GLU A 71 18.90 10.35 4.65
N VAL A 72 18.44 9.91 3.48
CA VAL A 72 18.95 8.72 2.80
C VAL A 72 19.47 9.12 1.43
N ARG A 73 20.78 8.97 1.22
CA ARG A 73 21.43 9.23 -0.06
C ARG A 73 21.44 7.97 -0.91
N LEU A 74 20.77 8.03 -2.05
CA LEU A 74 20.79 6.97 -3.06
C LEU A 74 21.53 7.47 -4.31
N PRO A 75 22.31 6.62 -5.01
CA PRO A 75 23.04 7.02 -6.22
C PRO A 75 22.14 7.56 -7.34
N SER A 76 20.87 7.14 -7.36
CA SER A 76 19.89 7.51 -8.38
C SER A 76 19.28 8.91 -8.18
N TYR A 77 19.63 9.60 -7.09
CA TYR A 77 19.03 10.89 -6.72
C TYR A 77 20.11 11.94 -6.48
N GLU A 78 19.91 13.14 -7.03
CA GLU A 78 20.79 14.28 -6.76
C GLU A 78 20.65 14.78 -5.31
N ASN A 79 19.42 14.75 -4.79
CA ASN A 79 19.08 15.15 -3.43
C ASN A 79 18.78 13.91 -2.56
N PRO A 80 19.08 13.93 -1.25
CA PRO A 80 18.72 12.84 -0.36
C PRO A 80 17.19 12.68 -0.28
N LEU A 81 16.74 11.43 -0.14
CA LEU A 81 15.38 11.14 0.29
C LEU A 81 15.26 11.49 1.77
N VAL A 82 14.23 12.26 2.14
CA VAL A 82 14.00 12.67 3.52
C VAL A 82 12.86 11.83 4.10
N PHE A 83 13.14 11.12 5.19
CA PHE A 83 12.16 10.32 5.91
C PHE A 83 11.87 10.93 7.27
N VAL A 84 10.60 11.03 7.64
CA VAL A 84 10.18 11.42 8.98
C VAL A 84 10.08 10.19 9.87
N VAL A 85 10.66 10.27 11.07
CA VAL A 85 10.49 9.26 12.13
C VAL A 85 9.11 9.41 12.77
N LYS A 86 8.31 8.35 12.76
CA LYS A 86 6.97 8.31 13.37
C LYS A 86 6.76 7.01 14.15
N GLY A 87 5.68 6.97 14.93
CA GLY A 87 5.22 5.72 15.55
C GLY A 87 4.89 4.62 14.53
N GLY A 88 5.19 3.38 14.88
CA GLY A 88 4.93 2.20 14.04
C GLY A 88 3.50 1.66 14.13
N GLN A 89 3.27 0.50 13.52
CA GLN A 89 2.01 -0.25 13.60
C GLN A 89 2.07 -1.32 14.70
N LYS A 90 1.54 -0.95 15.87
CA LYS A 90 1.42 -1.85 17.03
C LYS A 90 0.58 -3.10 16.71
N PRO A 91 0.82 -4.23 17.39
CA PRO A 91 1.83 -4.43 18.44
C PRO A 91 3.22 -4.81 17.91
N LEU A 92 3.34 -5.19 16.64
CA LEU A 92 4.58 -5.77 16.11
C LEU A 92 5.64 -4.71 15.77
N TYR A 93 5.23 -3.67 15.04
CA TYR A 93 6.12 -2.62 14.56
C TYR A 93 6.01 -1.40 15.47
N GLN A 94 7.09 -1.06 16.15
CA GLN A 94 7.08 0.03 17.15
C GLN A 94 7.46 1.38 16.53
N PHE A 95 8.21 1.35 15.43
CA PHE A 95 8.74 2.54 14.77
C PHE A 95 8.41 2.53 13.28
N SER A 96 8.41 3.71 12.65
CA SER A 96 8.42 3.82 11.20
C SER A 96 9.21 5.02 10.70
N LEU A 97 9.80 4.86 9.52
CA LEU A 97 10.34 5.95 8.69
C LEU A 97 9.39 6.15 7.52
N ARG A 98 8.98 7.39 7.26
CA ARG A 98 7.98 7.69 6.22
C ARG A 98 8.32 8.92 5.40
N ASN A 99 8.12 8.81 4.10
CA ASN A 99 7.92 9.94 3.22
C ASN A 99 6.64 9.71 2.39
N ASP A 100 6.42 10.53 1.37
CA ASP A 100 5.22 10.42 0.53
C ASP A 100 5.17 9.14 -0.31
N ASP A 101 6.34 8.54 -0.59
CA ASP A 101 6.48 7.39 -1.49
C ASP A 101 6.62 6.04 -0.76
N ILE A 102 7.25 6.03 0.41
CA ILE A 102 7.65 4.82 1.11
C ILE A 102 7.39 4.99 2.61
N ALA A 103 6.81 3.96 3.22
CA ALA A 103 6.79 3.79 4.67
C ALA A 103 7.46 2.47 5.07
N ILE A 104 8.48 2.56 5.92
CA ILE A 104 9.26 1.44 6.44
C ILE A 104 8.91 1.28 7.92
N TYR A 105 8.54 0.07 8.33
CA TYR A 105 8.10 -0.24 9.68
C TYR A 105 9.09 -1.22 10.32
N PHE A 106 9.55 -0.88 11.52
CA PHE A 106 10.58 -1.61 12.25
C PHE A 106 9.98 -2.29 13.49
N SER A 107 10.29 -3.57 13.68
CA SER A 107 10.04 -4.25 14.94
C SER A 107 11.02 -3.76 16.02
N ARG A 108 10.70 -3.95 17.29
CA ARG A 108 11.64 -3.59 18.37
C ARG A 108 12.85 -4.53 18.43
N ARG A 109 12.66 -5.79 18.02
CA ARG A 109 13.67 -6.87 18.08
C ARG A 109 13.44 -7.84 16.93
N TYR A 110 14.50 -8.51 16.49
CA TYR A 110 14.37 -9.64 15.59
C TYR A 110 13.53 -10.76 16.23
N ARG A 111 12.68 -11.44 15.44
CA ARG A 111 11.87 -12.58 15.89
C ARG A 111 12.17 -13.80 15.05
N HIS A 112 12.36 -14.95 15.71
CA HIS A 112 12.61 -16.24 15.06
C HIS A 112 11.31 -17.04 14.77
N ASP A 113 10.14 -16.45 15.00
CA ASP A 113 8.82 -17.09 14.86
C ASP A 113 8.29 -17.14 13.41
N GLY A 114 9.16 -16.87 12.43
CA GLY A 114 8.78 -16.75 11.02
C GLY A 114 8.14 -15.41 10.65
N GLN A 115 8.13 -14.42 11.57
CA GLN A 115 7.75 -13.05 11.26
C GLN A 115 8.97 -12.22 10.87
N TYR A 116 8.90 -11.66 9.68
CA TYR A 116 9.90 -10.76 9.10
C TYR A 116 10.00 -9.43 9.89
N PRO A 117 11.22 -8.99 10.27
CA PRO A 117 11.45 -7.85 11.18
C PRO A 117 11.06 -6.49 10.57
N ILE A 118 11.11 -6.36 9.25
CA ILE A 118 10.77 -5.12 8.54
C ILE A 118 9.56 -5.35 7.64
N LYS A 119 8.62 -4.40 7.68
CA LYS A 119 7.55 -4.27 6.70
C LYS A 119 7.72 -2.98 5.93
N VAL A 120 7.47 -3.02 4.63
CA VAL A 120 7.57 -1.87 3.74
C VAL A 120 6.26 -1.70 2.99
N GLN A 121 5.84 -0.45 2.88
CA GLN A 121 4.74 0.03 2.06
C GLN A 121 5.33 0.97 1.00
N ILE A 122 5.00 0.73 -0.27
CA ILE A 122 5.29 1.62 -1.39
C ILE A 122 3.97 2.22 -1.86
N ASN A 123 3.92 3.54 -2.01
CA ASN A 123 2.75 4.30 -2.40
C ASN A 123 2.69 4.55 -3.91
N GLN A 124 1.53 5.04 -4.34
CA GLN A 124 1.13 5.19 -5.74
C GLN A 124 2.15 5.92 -6.63
N PHE A 125 2.76 7.02 -6.18
CA PHE A 125 3.56 7.88 -7.07
C PHE A 125 4.85 7.19 -7.51
N LEU A 126 5.61 6.63 -6.57
CA LEU A 126 6.80 5.83 -6.90
C LEU A 126 6.46 4.59 -7.73
N LEU A 127 5.31 3.94 -7.47
CA LEU A 127 4.86 2.79 -8.24
C LEU A 127 4.49 3.15 -9.69
N TRP A 128 3.84 4.29 -9.89
CA TRP A 128 3.44 4.77 -11.22
C TRP A 128 4.61 5.30 -12.03
N ASP A 129 5.56 5.95 -11.37
CA ASP A 129 6.77 6.50 -12.00
C ASP A 129 7.71 5.38 -12.46
N LYS A 130 8.03 4.42 -11.57
CA LYS A 130 9.09 3.43 -11.82
C LYS A 130 8.58 2.04 -12.19
N GLY A 131 7.30 1.76 -11.95
CA GLY A 131 6.75 0.41 -12.00
C GLY A 131 7.15 -0.44 -10.79
N LEU A 132 6.42 -1.54 -10.58
CA LEU A 132 6.54 -2.37 -9.38
C LEU A 132 7.95 -2.88 -9.10
N ILE A 133 8.65 -3.40 -10.11
CA ILE A 133 9.96 -4.04 -9.94
C ILE A 133 11.02 -3.02 -9.52
N ASN A 134 11.07 -1.87 -10.20
CA ASN A 134 12.06 -0.84 -9.90
C ASN A 134 11.74 -0.12 -8.58
N ALA A 135 10.47 0.15 -8.31
CA ALA A 135 10.05 0.71 -7.02
C ALA A 135 10.42 -0.22 -5.85
N PHE A 136 10.24 -1.54 -6.02
CA PHE A 136 10.68 -2.54 -5.05
C PHE A 136 12.21 -2.57 -4.89
N ALA A 137 12.97 -2.54 -5.98
CA ALA A 137 14.43 -2.49 -5.91
C ALA A 137 14.94 -1.22 -5.21
N GLU A 138 14.28 -0.09 -5.44
CA GLU A 138 14.60 1.18 -4.79
C GLU A 138 14.30 1.14 -3.29
N SER A 139 13.15 0.61 -2.87
CA SER A 139 12.84 0.48 -1.45
C SER A 139 13.79 -0.49 -0.74
N LEU A 140 14.33 -1.50 -1.42
CA LEU A 140 15.43 -2.31 -0.89
C LEU A 140 16.76 -1.53 -0.80
N SER A 141 17.04 -0.67 -1.77
CA SER A 141 18.24 0.19 -1.75
C SER A 141 18.21 1.17 -0.57
N VAL A 142 17.02 1.69 -0.22
CA VAL A 142 16.82 2.47 1.01
C VAL A 142 17.21 1.66 2.25
N LEU A 143 16.74 0.41 2.38
CA LEU A 143 17.11 -0.44 3.51
C LEU A 143 18.63 -0.70 3.57
N MET A 144 19.24 -0.99 2.43
CA MET A 144 20.69 -1.22 2.34
C MET A 144 21.50 0.03 2.71
N SER A 145 20.97 1.23 2.45
CA SER A 145 21.64 2.49 2.82
C SER A 145 21.79 2.67 4.34
N PHE A 146 20.91 2.04 5.13
CA PHE A 146 21.02 1.96 6.59
C PHE A 146 22.00 0.88 7.05
N GLY A 147 22.59 0.11 6.14
CA GLY A 147 23.49 -1.00 6.46
C GLY A 147 22.81 -2.37 6.60
N PHE A 148 21.51 -2.47 6.30
CA PHE A 148 20.80 -3.75 6.39
C PHE A 148 21.19 -4.73 5.27
N ALA A 149 21.58 -5.93 5.68
CA ALA A 149 21.76 -7.10 4.83
C ALA A 149 20.39 -7.76 4.58
N VAL A 150 19.80 -7.44 3.42
CA VAL A 150 18.48 -7.89 3.02
C VAL A 150 18.49 -9.37 2.64
N GLY A 151 17.62 -10.15 3.29
CA GLY A 151 17.36 -11.56 3.01
C GLY A 151 16.12 -11.78 2.14
N LYS A 152 15.28 -12.74 2.52
CA LYS A 152 14.06 -13.09 1.76
C LYS A 152 12.98 -12.03 1.95
N ALA A 153 12.35 -11.62 0.86
CA ALA A 153 11.17 -10.76 0.87
C ALA A 153 9.90 -11.58 0.56
N LYS A 154 8.79 -11.23 1.21
CA LYS A 154 7.47 -11.83 0.98
C LYS A 154 6.45 -10.74 0.72
N MET A 155 5.82 -10.81 -0.46
CA MET A 155 4.68 -9.95 -0.79
C MET A 155 3.49 -10.30 0.12
N ASN A 156 2.87 -9.29 0.70
CA ASN A 156 1.74 -9.45 1.60
C ASN A 156 0.43 -8.91 1.03
N ARG A 157 0.49 -7.76 0.37
CA ARG A 157 -0.69 -7.04 -0.12
C ARG A 157 -0.32 -6.18 -1.30
N ILE A 158 -1.23 -6.12 -2.26
CA ILE A 158 -1.18 -5.21 -3.39
C ILE A 158 -2.59 -4.65 -3.59
N ASP A 159 -2.68 -3.33 -3.70
CA ASP A 159 -3.93 -2.61 -3.91
C ASP A 159 -3.95 -2.09 -5.34
N PHE A 160 -4.98 -2.47 -6.08
CA PHE A 160 -5.26 -1.90 -7.39
C PHE A 160 -6.36 -0.84 -7.28
N ALA A 161 -6.17 0.32 -7.89
CA ALA A 161 -7.11 1.42 -7.95
C ALA A 161 -7.39 1.83 -9.39
N VAL A 162 -8.62 2.27 -9.65
CA VAL A 162 -9.03 2.87 -10.92
C VAL A 162 -9.71 4.17 -10.58
N HIS A 163 -9.21 5.27 -11.15
CA HIS A 163 -9.80 6.60 -11.03
C HIS A 163 -10.72 6.87 -12.21
N SER A 164 -11.84 7.54 -11.97
CA SER A 164 -12.80 7.95 -13.00
C SER A 164 -13.37 9.31 -12.64
N ASP A 165 -12.99 10.34 -13.40
CA ASP A 165 -13.49 11.71 -13.21
C ASP A 165 -14.91 11.91 -13.78
N GLN A 166 -15.45 10.88 -14.44
CA GLN A 166 -16.67 10.97 -15.24
C GLN A 166 -17.88 10.26 -14.61
N TRP A 167 -17.73 9.69 -13.42
CA TRP A 167 -18.78 8.88 -12.80
C TRP A 167 -18.82 9.08 -11.29
N LYS A 168 -19.95 9.58 -10.78
CA LYS A 168 -20.26 9.58 -9.35
C LYS A 168 -21.08 8.33 -9.06
N TRP A 169 -20.57 7.46 -8.20
CA TRP A 169 -21.27 6.24 -7.83
C TRP A 169 -22.42 6.54 -6.88
N MET A 170 -23.58 5.95 -7.18
CA MET A 170 -24.80 6.04 -6.39
C MET A 170 -25.24 4.65 -5.91
N LEU A 171 -26.09 4.59 -4.88
CA LEU A 171 -26.62 3.33 -4.32
C LEU A 171 -27.24 2.42 -5.40
N ASP A 172 -27.97 3.01 -6.35
CA ASP A 172 -28.63 2.26 -7.41
C ASP A 172 -27.65 1.56 -8.35
N ASP A 173 -26.48 2.16 -8.63
CA ASP A 173 -25.43 1.53 -9.45
C ASP A 173 -24.92 0.23 -8.80
N LEU A 174 -24.90 0.21 -7.46
CA LEU A 174 -24.39 -0.92 -6.69
C LEU A 174 -25.39 -2.07 -6.57
N ARG A 175 -26.70 -1.82 -6.76
CA ARG A 175 -27.74 -2.87 -6.69
C ARG A 175 -27.54 -3.94 -7.77
N THR A 176 -27.03 -3.53 -8.92
CA THR A 176 -26.74 -4.42 -10.06
C THR A 176 -25.27 -4.78 -10.18
N PHE A 177 -24.43 -4.35 -9.24
CA PHE A 177 -22.99 -4.56 -9.31
C PHE A 177 -22.64 -6.01 -8.95
N GLU A 178 -22.21 -6.77 -9.97
CA GLU A 178 -21.69 -8.11 -9.79
C GLU A 178 -20.22 -8.05 -9.32
N TYR A 179 -20.02 -8.11 -8.00
CA TYR A 179 -18.71 -8.36 -7.43
C TYR A 179 -18.39 -9.88 -7.48
N PRO A 180 -17.12 -10.31 -7.66
CA PRO A 180 -16.76 -11.71 -7.50
C PRO A 180 -17.18 -12.17 -6.10
N ARG A 181 -18.25 -12.95 -6.03
CA ARG A 181 -18.68 -13.59 -4.78
C ARG A 181 -17.49 -14.39 -4.29
N ASN A 182 -16.96 -14.06 -3.11
CA ASN A 182 -16.03 -14.98 -2.45
C ASN A 182 -16.75 -16.32 -2.23
N PHE A 183 -15.99 -17.38 -2.02
CA PHE A 183 -16.44 -18.76 -1.82
C PHE A 183 -17.43 -19.00 -0.65
N LYS A 184 -17.87 -17.95 0.05
CA LYS A 184 -18.98 -17.96 1.01
C LYS A 184 -19.92 -16.79 0.68
N ASP A 185 -21.22 -17.05 0.72
CA ASP A 185 -22.30 -16.11 0.37
C ASP A 185 -22.45 -14.90 1.34
N ASP A 186 -21.36 -14.42 1.96
CA ASP A 186 -21.37 -13.46 3.07
C ASP A 186 -20.79 -12.06 2.76
N ASN A 187 -20.41 -11.77 1.52
CA ASN A 187 -19.94 -10.42 1.15
C ASN A 187 -21.08 -9.45 0.79
N LYS A 188 -21.88 -9.06 1.78
CA LYS A 188 -22.83 -7.93 1.63
C LYS A 188 -22.06 -6.60 1.55
N PRO A 189 -22.54 -5.61 0.79
CA PRO A 189 -21.95 -4.27 0.80
C PRO A 189 -22.03 -3.66 2.20
N ASP A 190 -20.91 -3.15 2.67
CA ASP A 190 -20.82 -2.39 3.92
C ASP A 190 -20.62 -0.91 3.59
N PHE A 191 -21.61 -0.09 3.92
CA PHE A 191 -21.65 1.32 3.54
C PHE A 191 -21.16 2.22 4.68
N TYR A 192 -20.24 3.11 4.33
CA TYR A 192 -19.85 4.22 5.17
C TYR A 192 -20.55 5.50 4.70
N ARG A 193 -21.34 6.11 5.60
CA ARG A 193 -22.14 7.33 5.37
C ARG A 193 -23.06 7.26 4.13
N LEU A 194 -23.93 6.24 4.10
CA LEU A 194 -25.01 6.17 3.11
C LEU A 194 -26.16 7.11 3.52
N ASP A 195 -26.54 8.01 2.63
CA ASP A 195 -27.79 8.76 2.73
C ASP A 195 -28.90 7.98 1.99
N PRO A 196 -29.89 7.44 2.71
CA PRO A 196 -30.97 6.65 2.10
C PRO A 196 -31.95 7.49 1.27
N SER A 197 -31.96 8.81 1.43
CA SER A 197 -32.88 9.70 0.71
C SER A 197 -32.36 10.08 -0.68
N SER A 198 -31.06 10.37 -0.77
CA SER A 198 -30.39 10.70 -2.03
C SER A 198 -29.73 9.50 -2.70
N GLY A 199 -29.46 8.42 -1.96
CA GLY A 199 -28.68 7.28 -2.42
C GLY A 199 -27.19 7.56 -2.52
N GLU A 200 -26.71 8.70 -2.00
CA GLU A 200 -25.29 9.04 -1.97
C GLU A 200 -24.56 8.28 -0.87
N PHE A 201 -23.29 7.94 -1.10
CA PHE A 201 -22.44 7.33 -0.10
C PHE A 201 -21.00 7.86 -0.21
N GLU A 202 -20.27 7.84 0.92
CA GLU A 202 -18.85 8.19 0.93
C GLU A 202 -18.00 7.02 0.47
N THR A 203 -18.21 5.83 1.04
CA THR A 203 -17.49 4.61 0.65
C THR A 203 -18.37 3.39 0.82
N VAL A 204 -18.24 2.42 -0.06
CA VAL A 204 -18.77 1.07 0.11
C VAL A 204 -17.63 0.04 0.05
N TYR A 205 -17.69 -0.94 0.94
CA TYR A 205 -16.76 -2.04 1.03
C TYR A 205 -17.45 -3.34 0.61
N PHE A 206 -16.77 -4.13 -0.23
CA PHE A 206 -17.16 -5.50 -0.54
C PHE A 206 -16.00 -6.43 -0.16
N GLY A 207 -16.29 -7.54 0.51
CA GLY A 207 -15.24 -8.47 0.91
C GLY A 207 -14.57 -8.17 2.23
N ASN A 208 -13.60 -9.01 2.55
CA ASN A 208 -12.88 -8.99 3.82
C ASN A 208 -11.45 -8.46 3.61
N ARG A 209 -11.08 -7.45 4.39
CA ARG A 209 -9.76 -6.78 4.36
C ARG A 209 -8.57 -7.72 4.56
N THR A 210 -8.77 -8.90 5.16
CA THR A 210 -7.71 -9.90 5.38
C THR A 210 -7.37 -10.74 4.15
N ARG A 211 -8.22 -10.70 3.10
CA ARG A 211 -8.03 -11.47 1.87
C ARG A 211 -8.12 -10.55 0.66
N LEU A 212 -9.32 -10.42 0.11
CA LEU A 212 -9.64 -9.59 -1.03
C LEU A 212 -10.81 -8.68 -0.65
N GLN A 213 -10.57 -7.39 -0.78
CA GLN A 213 -11.55 -6.35 -0.53
C GLN A 213 -11.59 -5.40 -1.71
N LEU A 214 -12.79 -5.04 -2.16
CA LEU A 214 -13.03 -3.94 -3.06
C LEU A 214 -13.59 -2.76 -2.26
N ARG A 215 -13.07 -1.58 -2.58
CA ARG A 215 -13.56 -0.30 -2.07
C ARG A 215 -14.02 0.52 -3.26
N ILE A 216 -15.24 1.02 -3.21
CA ILE A 216 -15.73 2.02 -4.15
C ILE A 216 -16.05 3.25 -3.33
N TYR A 217 -15.48 4.39 -3.69
CA TYR A 217 -15.69 5.64 -3.00
C TYR A 217 -15.63 6.78 -4.00
N ASN A 218 -16.37 7.85 -3.72
CA ASN A 218 -16.33 9.07 -4.50
C ASN A 218 -15.19 9.93 -3.91
N LYS A 219 -14.02 9.92 -4.57
CA LYS A 219 -12.79 10.59 -4.13
C LYS A 219 -12.86 12.11 -4.29
#